data_AF-A0A7H0SKX2-F1
#
_entry.id   AF-A0A7H0SKX2-F1
#
_cell.length_a   1.000
_cell.length_b   1.000
_cell.length_c   1.000
_cell.angle_alpha   90.00
_cell.angle_beta   90.00
_cell.angle_gamma   90.00
#
_symmetry.space_group_name_H-M   'P 1'
#
loop_
_entity.id
_entity.type
_entity.pdbx_description
1 polymer ?
#
loop_
_entity_poly.entity_id
_entity_poly.type
_entity_poly.pdbx_seq_one_letter_code
_entity_poly.pdbx_strand_id
1 'polypeptide(L)'
;MAPRLKGNILPTLSAEQVVDIAEEFCAASGAKITNYAALAGIAGMSNPRIFGVPVYITEAEQSRTLRRSILDLHPLDQGNKEFAEVFINVMRGRLSLRWE
;
A
#
# COMPACT_ATOMS: atom_id res chain seq x y z
N MET A 1 8.25 -31.56 -7.49
CA MET A 1 7.81 -30.33 -8.16
C MET A 1 6.85 -29.62 -7.22
N ALA A 2 7.27 -28.53 -6.56
CA ALA A 2 6.39 -27.79 -5.65
C ALA A 2 5.30 -27.04 -6.44
N PRO A 3 4.06 -26.95 -5.93
CA PRO A 3 2.98 -26.31 -6.66
C PRO A 3 3.24 -24.81 -6.75
N ARG A 4 3.14 -24.25 -7.97
CA ARG A 4 3.08 -22.80 -8.20
C ARG A 4 1.79 -22.28 -7.59
N LEU A 5 1.84 -21.80 -6.36
CA LEU A 5 0.81 -20.94 -5.79
C LEU A 5 0.81 -19.65 -6.61
N LYS A 6 0.00 -19.56 -7.66
CA LYS A 6 -0.39 -18.26 -8.25
C LYS A 6 -1.33 -17.58 -7.26
N GLY A 7 -0.79 -17.15 -6.11
CA GLY A 7 -1.42 -16.11 -5.31
C GLY A 7 -1.31 -14.82 -6.12
N ASN A 8 -2.43 -14.13 -6.33
CA ASN A 8 -2.45 -12.86 -7.04
C ASN A 8 -1.65 -11.84 -6.21
N ILE A 9 -0.37 -11.62 -6.50
CA ILE A 9 0.42 -10.58 -5.82
C ILE A 9 -0.14 -9.21 -6.23
N LEU A 10 -0.31 -8.32 -5.26
CA LEU A 10 -0.72 -6.94 -5.50
C LEU A 10 0.36 -6.18 -6.27
N PRO A 11 -0.01 -5.16 -7.08
CA PRO A 11 0.93 -4.48 -7.96
C PRO A 11 2.01 -3.70 -7.21
N THR A 12 3.10 -3.41 -7.94
CA THR A 12 4.09 -2.41 -7.51
C THR A 12 3.49 -1.00 -7.68
N LEU A 13 3.69 -0.12 -6.71
CA LEU A 13 3.31 1.29 -6.78
C LEU A 13 4.56 2.17 -6.74
N SER A 14 4.54 3.28 -7.47
CA SER A 14 5.54 4.34 -7.29
C SER A 14 5.24 5.17 -6.04
N ALA A 15 6.21 5.98 -5.59
CA ALA A 15 6.00 6.86 -4.45
C ALA A 15 4.91 7.90 -4.74
N GLU A 16 4.87 8.43 -5.96
CA GLU A 16 3.86 9.37 -6.44
C GLU A 16 2.47 8.75 -6.37
N GLN A 17 2.30 7.52 -6.87
CA GLN A 17 1.01 6.82 -6.79
C GLN A 17 0.55 6.60 -5.34
N VAL A 18 1.47 6.34 -4.41
CA VAL A 18 1.13 6.21 -2.98
C VAL A 18 0.74 7.57 -2.39
N VAL A 19 1.38 8.66 -2.80
CA VAL A 19 0.99 10.03 -2.42
C VAL A 19 -0.40 10.35 -2.95
N ASP A 20 -0.68 10.07 -4.22
CA ASP A 20 -1.98 10.35 -4.84
C ASP A 20 -3.12 9.63 -4.08
N ILE A 21 -2.91 8.35 -3.72
CA ILE A 21 -3.86 7.58 -2.90
C ILE A 21 -4.07 8.24 -1.52
N ALA A 22 -2.98 8.71 -0.90
CA ALA A 22 -3.04 9.38 0.39
C ALA A 22 -3.74 10.73 0.31
N GLU A 23 -3.50 11.51 -0.74
CA GLU A 23 -4.15 12.81 -0.97
C GLU A 23 -5.65 12.65 -1.18
N GLU A 24 -6.08 11.66 -1.98
CA GLU A 24 -7.51 11.40 -2.18
C GLU A 24 -8.19 10.94 -0.88
N PHE A 25 -7.52 10.09 -0.10
CA PHE A 25 -8.00 9.73 1.24
C PHE A 25 -8.10 10.96 2.17
N CYS A 26 -7.08 11.82 2.17
CA CYS A 26 -7.07 13.05 2.96
C CYS A 26 -8.20 13.99 2.55
N ALA A 27 -8.45 14.15 1.25
CA ALA A 27 -9.54 14.96 0.71
C ALA A 27 -10.92 14.48 1.18
N ALA A 28 -11.13 13.16 1.28
CA ALA A 28 -12.39 12.58 1.74
C ALA A 28 -12.56 12.56 3.27
N SER A 29 -11.47 12.42 4.03
CA SER A 29 -11.50 12.21 5.49
C SER A 29 -11.19 13.46 6.32
N GLY A 30 -10.55 14.47 5.73
CA GLY A 30 -10.01 15.63 6.44
C GLY A 30 -8.70 15.36 7.19
N ALA A 31 -8.10 14.17 7.03
CA ALA A 31 -6.75 13.89 7.49
C ALA A 31 -5.69 14.68 6.69
N LYS A 32 -4.46 14.71 7.19
CA LYS A 32 -3.32 15.35 6.53
C LYS A 32 -2.13 14.40 6.45
N ILE A 33 -1.44 14.43 5.32
CA ILE A 33 -0.14 13.77 5.19
C ILE A 33 0.86 14.50 6.08
N THR A 34 1.47 13.77 7.01
CA THR A 34 2.51 14.30 7.93
C THR A 34 3.87 13.67 7.71
N ASN A 35 3.95 12.56 6.98
CA ASN A 35 5.20 11.82 6.81
C ASN A 35 5.33 11.24 5.39
N TYR A 36 5.89 12.04 4.47
CA TYR A 36 6.15 11.61 3.09
C TYR A 36 7.21 10.50 3.00
N ALA A 37 8.16 10.43 3.95
CA ALA A 37 9.13 9.35 3.99
C ALA A 37 8.46 7.99 4.28
N ALA A 38 7.42 7.98 5.13
CA ALA A 38 6.59 6.79 5.33
C ALA A 38 5.90 6.35 4.04
N LEU A 39 5.32 7.29 3.27
CA LEU A 39 4.67 7.00 1.99
C LEU A 39 5.66 6.42 0.96
N ALA A 40 6.86 7.00 0.86
CA ALA A 40 7.92 6.46 0.01
C ALA A 40 8.35 5.05 0.45
N GLY A 41 8.44 4.81 1.77
CA GLY A 41 8.69 3.47 2.33
C GLY A 41 7.59 2.48 1.98
N ILE A 42 6.32 2.89 2.08
CA ILE A 42 5.16 2.07 1.71
C ILE A 42 5.21 1.68 0.22
N ALA A 43 5.60 2.60 -0.66
CA ALA A 43 5.83 2.29 -2.08
C ALA A 43 6.92 1.23 -2.27
N GLY A 44 8.07 1.38 -1.59
CA GLY A 44 9.13 0.38 -1.61
C GLY A 44 8.70 -0.98 -1.05
N MET A 45 7.83 -0.99 -0.05
CA MET A 45 7.25 -2.20 0.54
C MET A 45 6.09 -2.78 -0.26
N SER A 46 5.62 -2.13 -1.32
CA SER A 46 4.39 -2.53 -1.99
C SER A 46 4.56 -3.89 -2.66
N ASN A 47 5.60 -4.09 -3.50
CA ASN A 47 5.94 -5.39 -4.08
C ASN A 47 7.46 -5.50 -4.35
N PRO A 48 8.28 -5.59 -3.28
CA PRO A 48 9.72 -5.54 -3.41
C PRO A 48 10.33 -6.83 -3.95
N ARG A 49 11.48 -6.66 -4.61
CA ARG A 49 12.37 -7.76 -5.02
C ARG A 49 13.78 -7.50 -4.51
N ILE A 50 14.37 -8.51 -3.86
CA ILE A 50 15.75 -8.46 -3.36
C ILE A 50 16.56 -9.47 -4.17
N PHE A 51 17.56 -8.99 -4.93
CA PHE A 51 18.28 -9.83 -5.91
C PHE A 51 17.36 -10.61 -6.86
N GLY A 52 16.26 -9.97 -7.28
CA GLY A 52 15.23 -10.58 -8.15
C GLY A 52 14.25 -11.52 -7.42
N VAL A 53 14.51 -11.89 -6.18
CA VAL A 53 13.65 -12.75 -5.36
C VAL A 53 12.47 -11.92 -4.83
N PRO A 54 11.21 -12.34 -5.10
CA PRO A 54 10.05 -11.65 -4.54
C PRO A 54 10.05 -11.80 -3.01
N VAL A 55 9.84 -10.69 -2.31
CA VAL A 55 9.79 -10.70 -0.84
C VAL A 55 8.50 -11.35 -0.34
N TYR A 56 7.37 -11.09 -1.00
CA TYR A 56 6.08 -11.71 -0.66
C TYR A 56 5.77 -12.87 -1.58
N ILE A 57 5.22 -13.94 -0.99
CA ILE A 57 4.80 -15.15 -1.71
C ILE A 57 3.29 -15.13 -1.98
N THR A 58 2.53 -14.41 -1.15
CA THR A 58 1.06 -14.35 -1.27
C THR A 58 0.50 -12.95 -1.10
N GLU A 59 -0.66 -12.69 -1.70
CA GLU A 59 -1.42 -11.45 -1.50
C GLU A 59 -1.70 -11.19 -0.02
N ALA A 60 -2.04 -12.24 0.74
CA ALA A 60 -2.41 -12.15 2.14
C ALA A 60 -1.23 -11.69 3.01
N GLU A 61 -0.04 -12.23 2.75
CA GLU A 61 1.21 -11.83 3.39
C GLU A 61 1.53 -10.36 3.10
N GLN A 62 1.56 -9.98 1.82
CA GLN A 62 1.80 -8.60 1.37
C GLN A 62 0.81 -7.62 2.00
N SER A 63 -0.48 -7.96 1.95
CA SER A 63 -1.54 -7.11 2.50
C SER A 63 -1.47 -6.96 4.01
N ARG A 64 -1.03 -8.01 4.73
CA ARG A 64 -0.86 -7.96 6.19
C ARG A 64 0.34 -7.09 6.55
N THR A 65 1.45 -7.25 5.86
CA THR A 65 2.67 -6.46 6.07
C THR A 65 2.40 -4.98 5.79
N LEU A 66 1.80 -4.65 4.64
CA LEU A 66 1.51 -3.26 4.28
C LEU A 66 0.56 -2.58 5.28
N ARG A 67 -0.51 -3.27 5.73
CA ARG A 67 -1.36 -2.73 6.81
C ARG A 67 -0.54 -2.41 8.05
N ARG A 68 0.29 -3.35 8.50
CA ARG A 68 1.10 -3.18 9.69
C ARG A 68 2.09 -2.01 9.52
N SER A 69 2.75 -1.93 8.37
CA SER A 69 3.70 -0.87 8.07
C SER A 69 3.06 0.52 8.06
N ILE A 70 1.86 0.66 7.48
CA ILE A 70 1.11 1.93 7.52
C ILE A 70 0.81 2.33 8.97
N LEU A 71 0.37 1.37 9.80
CA LEU A 71 0.11 1.62 11.21
C LEU A 71 1.36 1.95 12.02
N ASP A 72 2.50 1.35 11.72
CA ASP A 72 3.73 1.62 12.46
C ASP A 72 4.36 2.95 12.03
N LEU A 73 4.35 3.26 10.72
CA LEU A 73 4.99 4.44 10.17
C LEU A 73 4.19 5.74 10.31
N HIS A 74 2.87 5.64 10.54
CA HIS A 74 1.96 6.78 10.70
C HIS A 74 2.14 7.86 9.60
N PRO A 75 1.83 7.55 8.33
CA PRO A 75 1.95 8.52 7.24
C PRO A 75 1.04 9.75 7.42
N LEU A 76 -0.09 9.61 8.12
CA LEU A 76 -1.10 10.65 8.33
C LEU A 76 -1.17 11.08 9.81
N ASP A 77 -1.69 12.28 10.06
CA ASP A 77 -1.96 12.79 11.42
C ASP A 77 -3.06 12.00 12.15
N GLN A 78 -4.05 11.48 11.41
CA GLN A 78 -5.14 10.66 11.90
C GLN A 78 -5.62 9.67 10.82
N GLY A 79 -6.49 8.73 11.18
CA GLY A 79 -7.13 7.84 10.20
C GLY A 79 -6.22 6.78 9.56
N ASN A 80 -5.04 6.50 10.13
CA ASN A 80 -4.08 5.55 9.56
C ASN A 80 -4.63 4.10 9.45
N LYS A 81 -5.57 3.71 10.31
CA LYS A 81 -6.23 2.40 10.25
C LYS A 81 -7.14 2.28 9.04
N GLU A 82 -7.96 3.31 8.84
CA GLU A 82 -8.90 3.42 7.72
C GLU A 82 -8.13 3.56 6.40
N PHE A 83 -7.07 4.39 6.39
CA PHE A 83 -6.18 4.53 5.25
C PHE A 83 -5.54 3.20 4.85
N ALA A 84 -5.07 2.40 5.81
CA ALA A 84 -4.50 1.09 5.53
C ALA A 84 -5.49 0.14 4.82
N GLU A 85 -6.77 0.15 5.20
CA GLU A 85 -7.78 -0.66 4.52
C GLU A 85 -8.11 -0.15 3.12
N VAL A 86 -8.25 1.18 2.96
CA VAL A 86 -8.47 1.82 1.65
C VAL A 86 -7.32 1.52 0.71
N PHE A 87 -6.08 1.70 1.17
CA PHE A 87 -4.87 1.45 0.40
C PHE A 87 -4.84 0.02 -0.16
N ILE A 88 -5.11 -0.98 0.68
CA ILE A 88 -5.17 -2.38 0.23
C ILE A 88 -6.32 -2.62 -0.74
N ASN A 89 -7.48 -1.98 -0.56
CA ASN A 89 -8.59 -2.11 -1.49
C ASN A 89 -8.29 -1.49 -2.85
N VAL A 90 -7.58 -0.35 -2.90
CA VAL A 90 -7.08 0.25 -4.14
C VAL A 90 -6.08 -0.68 -4.82
N MET A 91 -5.10 -1.21 -4.08
CA MET A 91 -4.13 -2.17 -4.63
C MET A 91 -4.78 -3.44 -5.20
N ARG A 92 -5.91 -3.87 -4.62
CA ARG A 92 -6.70 -5.01 -5.10
C ARG A 92 -7.60 -4.68 -6.30
N GLY A 93 -7.67 -3.42 -6.72
CA GLY A 93 -8.61 -2.95 -7.74
C GLY A 93 -10.08 -2.99 -7.29
N ARG A 94 -10.35 -3.03 -5.98
CA ARG A 94 -11.73 -3.00 -5.41
C ARG A 94 -12.26 -1.57 -5.25
N LEU A 95 -11.37 -0.60 -5.29
CA LEU A 95 -11.66 0.83 -5.36
C LEU A 95 -10.89 1.38 -6.55
N SER A 96 -11.58 2.06 -7.46
CA SER A 96 -10.94 2.86 -8.50
C SER A 96 -10.92 4.29 -8.03
N LEU A 97 -9.72 4.84 -7.85
CA LEU A 97 -9.49 6.27 -7.78
C LEU A 97 -9.62 6.83 -9.20
N ARG A 98 -10.32 7.95 -9.35
CA ARG A 98 -10.62 8.53 -10.66
C ARG A 98 -9.56 9.59 -10.95
N TRP A 99 -8.59 9.24 -11.78
CA TRP A 99 -7.56 10.17 -12.25
C TRP A 99 -8.11 10.95 -13.47
N GLU A 100 -8.68 12.11 -13.22
CA GLU A 100 -9.08 13.08 -14.26
C GLU A 100 -7.91 13.96 -14.69
#